data_AF-A0A1V5S406-F1
#
_entry.id   AF-A0A1V5S406-F1
#
_cell.length_a   1.000
_cell.length_b   1.000
_cell.length_c   1.000
_cell.angle_alpha   90.00
_cell.angle_beta   90.00
_cell.angle_gamma   90.00
#
_symmetry.space_group_name_H-M   'P 1'
#
loop_
_entity.id
_entity.type
_entity.pdbx_description
1 polymer ?
#
loop_
_entity_poly.entity_id
_entity_poly.type
_entity_poly.pdbx_seq_one_letter_code
_entity_poly.pdbx_strand_id
1 'polypeptide(L)'
;MFQHIPVTEEYELLREAKLWERPVAVRGHYRWGNKYYVAKEKMHGYLGEGPCAPYYNEGQFESWKKTGNIKGAFFGHDHLNDFTGKLDGIILGQNKTSGFNAYTDGCRSCVRLITLDSSKPDEIFTKVIHFKDLGLKSSCLGPIMKRITDRQSINLHWASYITGGVLSLAAVGFAMKKLIK
;
A
#
# COMPACT_ATOMS: atom_id res chain seq x y z
N MET A 1 -13.99 8.38 -8.46
CA MET A 1 -13.13 9.13 -9.41
C MET A 1 -11.77 8.45 -9.53
N PHE A 2 -11.06 8.70 -10.62
CA PHE A 2 -9.70 8.19 -10.86
C PHE A 2 -8.78 9.37 -11.11
N GLN A 3 -7.62 9.40 -10.45
CA GLN A 3 -6.63 10.47 -10.57
C GLN A 3 -5.23 9.89 -10.53
N HIS A 4 -4.26 10.54 -11.16
CA HIS A 4 -2.88 10.04 -11.13
C HIS A 4 -2.21 10.29 -9.77
N ILE A 5 -2.17 11.54 -9.31
CA ILE A 5 -1.47 11.98 -8.10
C ILE A 5 -2.42 11.97 -6.88
N PRO A 6 -2.04 11.44 -5.71
CA PRO A 6 -2.87 11.46 -4.51
C PRO A 6 -3.06 12.85 -3.92
N VAL A 7 -4.14 13.00 -3.14
CA VAL A 7 -4.37 14.19 -2.32
C VAL A 7 -3.53 14.17 -1.05
N THR A 8 -3.26 15.35 -0.50
CA THR A 8 -2.44 15.51 0.72
C THR A 8 -3.01 14.76 1.93
N GLU A 9 -4.31 14.57 1.93
CA GLU A 9 -5.12 13.96 2.98
C GLU A 9 -4.89 12.45 3.11
N GLU A 10 -4.21 11.80 2.16
CA GLU A 10 -3.75 10.42 2.37
C GLU A 10 -2.84 10.29 3.59
N TYR A 11 -2.06 11.33 3.95
CA TYR A 11 -1.26 11.33 5.17
C TYR A 11 -2.11 11.30 6.45
N GLU A 12 -3.41 11.62 6.37
CA GLU A 12 -4.33 11.47 7.51
C GLU A 12 -4.72 10.01 7.74
N LEU A 13 -4.54 9.13 6.76
CA LEU A 13 -4.64 7.67 6.92
C LEU A 13 -3.38 7.08 7.56
N LEU A 14 -2.34 7.89 7.74
CA LEU A 14 -1.06 7.50 8.31
C LEU A 14 -0.83 8.18 9.67
N ARG A 15 0.13 7.66 10.41
CA ARG A 15 0.67 8.31 11.62
C ARG A 15 2.18 8.25 11.62
N GLU A 16 2.80 9.17 12.34
CA GLU A 16 4.24 9.12 12.56
C GLU A 16 4.63 7.81 13.26
N ALA A 17 5.70 7.20 12.74
CA ALA A 17 6.25 5.97 13.25
C ALA A 17 7.02 6.23 14.54
N LYS A 18 6.85 5.34 15.52
CA LYS A 18 7.71 5.30 16.71
C LYS A 18 9.09 4.77 16.31
N LEU A 19 10.10 5.00 17.16
CA LEU A 19 11.49 4.65 16.84
C LEU A 19 11.67 3.16 16.50
N TRP A 20 10.96 2.27 17.21
CA TRP A 20 11.00 0.83 16.98
C TRP A 20 10.17 0.35 15.76
N GLU A 21 9.32 1.22 15.21
CA GLU A 21 8.53 0.94 14.01
C GLU A 21 9.27 1.34 12.73
N ARG A 22 10.41 2.02 12.85
CA ARG A 22 11.23 2.48 11.70
C ARG A 22 11.49 1.42 10.63
N PRO A 23 11.80 0.15 10.93
CA PRO A 23 12.13 -0.80 9.88
C PRO A 23 10.90 -1.32 9.09
N VAL A 24 9.67 -0.96 9.49
CA VAL A 24 8.44 -1.19 8.70
C VAL A 24 7.76 0.12 8.27
N ALA A 25 8.38 1.26 8.58
CA ALA A 25 7.85 2.57 8.26
C ALA A 25 8.34 3.03 6.88
N VAL A 26 7.53 3.83 6.22
CA VAL A 26 7.89 4.48 4.96
C VAL A 26 8.32 5.91 5.23
N ARG A 27 9.30 6.41 4.50
CA ARG A 27 9.66 7.83 4.55
C ARG A 27 8.57 8.62 3.83
N GLY A 28 8.14 9.75 4.40
CA GLY A 28 7.24 10.67 3.70
C GLY A 28 7.90 11.34 2.49
N HIS A 29 7.11 12.04 1.69
CA HIS A 29 7.58 12.84 0.55
C HIS A 29 7.43 14.34 0.84
N TYR A 30 8.24 15.17 0.18
CA TYR A 30 8.16 16.64 0.24
C TYR A 30 8.08 17.18 1.69
N ARG A 31 6.99 17.87 2.06
CA ARG A 31 6.81 18.46 3.40
C ARG A 31 6.79 17.42 4.52
N TRP A 32 6.50 16.16 4.21
CA TRP A 32 6.56 15.02 5.14
C TRP A 32 7.91 14.27 5.09
N GLY A 33 8.85 14.72 4.26
CA GLY A 33 10.11 14.03 3.95
C GLY A 33 11.12 13.89 5.09
N ASN A 34 10.90 14.59 6.21
CA ASN A 34 11.75 14.50 7.41
C ASN A 34 11.24 13.46 8.42
N LYS A 35 10.14 12.78 8.12
CA LYS A 35 9.44 11.88 9.03
C LYS A 35 9.20 10.51 8.40
N TYR A 36 8.95 9.54 9.27
CA TYR A 36 8.61 8.17 8.89
C TYR A 36 7.18 7.87 9.33
N TYR A 37 6.46 7.10 8.53
CA TYR A 37 5.04 6.87 8.68
C TYR A 37 4.71 5.39 8.65
N VAL A 38 3.69 5.03 9.43
CA VAL A 38 3.03 3.73 9.38
C VAL A 38 1.54 3.94 9.19
N ALA A 39 0.87 2.93 8.64
CA ALA A 39 -0.58 2.92 8.48
C ALA A 39 -1.29 3.09 9.83
N LYS A 40 -2.39 3.86 9.85
CA LYS A 40 -3.37 3.79 10.95
C LYS A 40 -4.20 2.52 10.82
N GLU A 41 -4.85 2.11 11.91
CA GLU A 41 -5.68 0.90 11.98
C GLU A 41 -6.80 0.84 10.93
N LYS A 42 -7.36 2.00 10.57
CA LYS A 42 -8.47 2.13 9.61
C LYS A 42 -8.01 2.11 8.14
N MET A 43 -6.71 1.99 7.90
CA MET A 43 -6.14 1.80 6.58
C MET A 43 -5.92 0.30 6.35
N HIS A 44 -6.38 -0.17 5.20
CA HIS A 44 -6.32 -1.57 4.82
C HIS A 44 -5.49 -1.75 3.56
N GLY A 45 -4.61 -2.74 3.54
CA GLY A 45 -3.71 -3.03 2.42
C GLY A 45 -2.25 -2.77 2.78
N TYR A 46 -1.44 -2.45 1.78
CA TYR A 46 0.01 -2.33 1.88
C TYR A 46 0.48 -0.89 1.62
N LEU A 47 1.24 -0.37 2.59
CA LEU A 47 1.99 0.89 2.48
C LEU A 47 3.44 0.54 2.15
N GLY A 48 3.78 0.58 0.87
CA GLY A 48 5.12 0.27 0.37
C GLY A 48 6.03 1.49 0.28
N GLU A 49 5.47 2.68 0.12
CA GLU A 49 6.19 3.95 0.10
C GLU A 49 5.32 5.10 0.64
N GLY A 50 5.94 6.24 0.96
CA GLY A 50 5.18 7.41 1.41
C GLY A 50 4.33 7.96 0.27
N PRO A 51 3.06 8.34 0.48
CA PRO A 51 2.26 8.96 -0.56
C PRO A 51 2.95 10.19 -1.15
N CYS A 52 3.12 10.22 -2.47
CA CYS A 52 3.75 11.33 -3.16
C CYS A 52 2.69 12.38 -3.58
N ALA A 53 2.10 13.01 -2.56
CA ALA A 53 1.10 14.08 -2.73
C ALA A 53 1.76 15.44 -3.05
N PRO A 54 1.01 16.41 -3.62
CA PRO A 54 1.49 17.76 -3.86
C PRO A 54 2.03 18.44 -2.58
N TYR A 55 2.94 19.38 -2.77
CA TYR A 55 3.54 20.12 -1.64
C TYR A 55 2.50 20.96 -0.88
N TYR A 56 1.59 21.60 -1.61
CA TYR A 56 0.53 22.46 -1.07
C TYR A 56 -0.84 21.80 -1.24
N ASN A 57 -1.71 21.99 -0.25
CA ASN A 57 -3.10 21.60 -0.35
C ASN A 57 -3.91 22.78 -0.89
N GLU A 58 -4.37 22.67 -2.14
CA GLU A 58 -5.18 23.68 -2.82
C GLU A 58 -6.69 23.45 -2.63
N GLY A 59 -7.09 22.60 -1.68
CA GLY A 59 -8.50 22.34 -1.35
C GLY A 59 -9.20 21.34 -2.26
N GLN A 60 -8.46 20.48 -2.96
CA GLN A 60 -9.05 19.47 -3.85
C GLN A 60 -9.99 18.51 -3.08
N PHE A 61 -9.51 17.93 -1.97
CA PHE A 61 -10.33 17.04 -1.15
C PHE A 61 -11.53 17.76 -0.52
N GLU A 62 -11.34 19.00 -0.05
CA GLU A 62 -12.43 19.85 0.44
C GLU A 62 -13.51 20.09 -0.62
N SER A 63 -13.12 20.27 -1.89
CA SER A 63 -14.08 20.42 -2.99
C SER A 63 -14.94 19.17 -3.19
N TRP A 64 -14.36 17.97 -3.00
CA TRP A 64 -15.09 16.70 -3.09
C TRP A 64 -16.11 16.57 -1.96
N LYS A 65 -15.72 16.94 -0.73
CA LYS A 65 -16.63 16.99 0.42
C LYS A 65 -17.80 17.94 0.18
N LYS A 66 -17.52 19.15 -0.31
CA LYS A 66 -18.55 20.16 -0.64
C LYS A 66 -19.52 19.69 -1.72
N THR A 67 -19.01 18.98 -2.73
CA THR A 67 -19.84 18.45 -3.82
C THR A 67 -20.70 17.27 -3.35
N GLY A 68 -20.21 16.47 -2.41
CA GLY A 68 -20.97 15.41 -1.72
C GLY A 68 -21.27 14.15 -2.55
N ASN A 69 -20.89 14.12 -3.84
CA ASN A 69 -21.15 13.01 -4.75
C ASN A 69 -19.94 12.09 -4.98
N ILE A 70 -18.75 12.45 -4.48
CA ILE A 70 -17.55 11.61 -4.57
C ILE A 70 -17.54 10.65 -3.39
N LYS A 71 -17.79 9.36 -3.66
CA LYS A 71 -17.76 8.29 -2.63
C LYS A 71 -16.38 7.61 -2.52
N GLY A 72 -15.54 7.77 -3.54
CA GLY A 72 -14.17 7.28 -3.53
C GLY A 72 -13.30 7.87 -4.63
N ALA A 73 -12.01 7.98 -4.35
CA ALA A 73 -10.96 8.41 -5.24
C ALA A 73 -9.84 7.37 -5.23
N PHE A 74 -9.42 6.96 -6.42
CA PHE A 74 -8.38 5.95 -6.61
C PHE A 74 -7.21 6.55 -7.38
N PHE A 75 -6.01 6.31 -6.87
CA PHE A 75 -4.77 6.96 -7.28
C PHE A 75 -3.78 5.96 -7.85
N GLY A 76 -2.94 6.45 -8.77
CA GLY A 76 -1.71 5.76 -9.16
C GLY A 76 -0.51 6.50 -8.57
N HIS A 77 0.53 6.69 -9.38
CA HIS A 77 1.75 7.43 -9.05
C HIS A 77 2.66 6.75 -8.01
N ASP A 78 2.10 6.30 -6.89
CA ASP A 78 2.83 5.53 -5.88
C ASP A 78 2.82 4.04 -6.24
N HIS A 79 3.90 3.60 -6.85
CA HIS A 79 4.04 2.30 -7.48
C HIS A 79 4.02 1.11 -6.52
N LEU A 80 4.29 1.31 -5.22
CA LEU A 80 4.37 0.25 -4.22
C LEU A 80 3.14 0.20 -3.32
N ASN A 81 2.23 1.18 -3.37
CA ASN A 81 1.09 1.28 -2.46
C ASN A 81 -0.16 0.59 -3.03
N ASP A 82 -0.83 -0.26 -2.25
CA ASP A 82 -2.10 -0.91 -2.63
C ASP A 82 -3.20 -0.78 -1.57
N PHE A 83 -3.14 0.28 -0.78
CA PHE A 83 -4.04 0.46 0.34
C PHE A 83 -5.35 1.16 0.00
N THR A 84 -6.29 1.09 0.93
CA THR A 84 -7.49 1.92 0.99
C THR A 84 -7.74 2.39 2.41
N GLY A 85 -8.28 3.59 2.56
CA GLY A 85 -8.82 4.09 3.83
C GLY A 85 -9.99 5.02 3.59
N LYS A 86 -10.92 5.08 4.54
CA LYS A 86 -12.07 5.98 4.46
C LYS A 86 -11.81 7.23 5.30
N LEU A 87 -11.86 8.39 4.66
CA LEU A 87 -11.70 9.70 5.28
C LEU A 87 -12.90 10.58 4.91
N ASP A 88 -13.56 11.17 5.90
CA ASP A 88 -14.74 12.05 5.69
C ASP A 88 -15.81 11.48 4.75
N GLY A 89 -16.05 10.16 4.83
CA GLY A 89 -17.03 9.49 3.98
C GLY A 89 -16.52 9.06 2.60
N ILE A 90 -15.32 9.48 2.20
CA ILE A 90 -14.70 9.19 0.90
C ILE A 90 -13.63 8.10 1.07
N ILE A 91 -13.67 7.06 0.23
CA ILE A 91 -12.58 6.09 0.15
C ILE A 91 -11.42 6.70 -0.63
N LEU A 92 -10.23 6.78 -0.03
CA LEU A 92 -8.97 7.05 -0.72
C LEU A 92 -8.26 5.71 -0.94
N GLY A 93 -7.95 5.38 -2.18
CA GLY A 93 -7.34 4.10 -2.54
C GLY A 93 -6.13 4.25 -3.44
N GLN A 94 -5.03 3.62 -3.09
CA GLN A 94 -3.83 3.53 -3.90
C GLN A 94 -3.82 2.27 -4.75
N ASN A 95 -3.24 2.39 -5.94
CA ASN A 95 -3.15 1.30 -6.91
C ASN A 95 -1.69 1.09 -7.31
N LYS A 96 -1.12 0.02 -6.77
CA LYS A 96 0.22 -0.46 -7.07
C LYS A 96 0.38 -0.73 -8.57
N THR A 97 1.63 -0.69 -9.04
CA THR A 97 1.95 -0.92 -10.45
C THR A 97 1.36 -2.24 -10.97
N SER A 98 0.69 -2.15 -12.12
CA SER A 98 0.26 -3.32 -12.90
C SER A 98 1.31 -3.74 -13.94
N GLY A 99 2.36 -2.94 -14.13
CA GLY A 99 3.45 -3.23 -15.06
C GLY A 99 4.47 -4.22 -14.51
N PHE A 100 5.24 -4.85 -15.40
CA PHE A 100 6.28 -5.82 -15.04
C PHE A 100 7.71 -5.34 -15.26
N ASN A 101 7.90 -4.17 -15.87
CA ASN A 101 9.23 -3.65 -16.24
C ASN A 101 9.78 -2.63 -15.25
N ALA A 102 8.97 -1.62 -14.88
CA ALA A 102 9.40 -0.54 -14.01
C ALA A 102 8.66 -0.60 -12.67
N TYR A 103 9.41 -0.30 -11.60
CA TYR A 103 8.90 -0.13 -10.22
C TYR A 103 8.10 -1.33 -9.67
N THR A 104 8.38 -2.52 -10.19
CA THR A 104 7.86 -3.77 -9.65
C THR A 104 8.74 -4.23 -8.49
N ASP A 105 8.13 -4.69 -7.41
CA ASP A 105 8.81 -5.29 -6.26
C ASP A 105 8.98 -6.81 -6.45
N GLY A 106 9.32 -7.23 -7.66
CA GLY A 106 9.48 -8.63 -7.99
C GLY A 106 8.17 -9.33 -8.32
N CYS A 107 7.53 -8.95 -9.43
CA CYS A 107 6.32 -9.60 -9.94
C CYS A 107 5.16 -9.69 -8.93
N ARG A 108 5.12 -8.80 -7.94
CA ARG A 108 3.94 -8.62 -7.09
C ARG A 108 3.06 -7.49 -7.61
N SER A 109 3.22 -7.19 -8.89
CA SER A 109 2.30 -6.38 -9.67
C SER A 109 0.88 -6.92 -9.50
N CYS A 110 -0.06 -6.01 -9.43
CA CYS A 110 -1.45 -6.33 -9.17
C CYS A 110 -2.36 -5.36 -9.91
N VAL A 111 -3.65 -5.68 -9.87
CA VAL A 111 -4.71 -4.78 -10.30
C VAL A 111 -5.71 -4.63 -9.16
N ARG A 112 -6.33 -3.47 -9.06
CA ARG A 112 -7.45 -3.25 -8.15
C ARG A 112 -8.76 -3.38 -8.91
N LEU A 113 -9.60 -4.31 -8.47
CA LEU A 113 -10.99 -4.36 -8.90
C LEU A 113 -11.81 -3.41 -8.02
N ILE A 114 -12.63 -2.59 -8.67
CA ILE A 114 -13.59 -1.70 -8.04
C ILE A 114 -14.96 -2.11 -8.56
N THR A 115 -15.86 -2.47 -7.66
CA THR A 115 -17.20 -2.95 -7.97
C THR A 115 -18.21 -1.95 -7.43
N LEU A 116 -19.10 -1.50 -8.31
CA LEU A 116 -20.21 -0.61 -7.99
C LEU A 116 -21.50 -1.41 -8.21
N ASP A 117 -22.38 -1.35 -7.21
CA ASP A 117 -23.67 -2.05 -7.24
C ASP A 117 -24.78 -1.01 -7.27
N SER A 118 -25.64 -1.05 -8.29
CA SER A 118 -26.76 -0.11 -8.41
C SER A 118 -27.78 -0.23 -7.27
N SER A 119 -27.86 -1.37 -6.59
CA SER A 119 -28.69 -1.55 -5.40
C SER A 119 -28.09 -0.93 -4.14
N LYS A 120 -26.78 -0.62 -4.16
CA LYS A 120 -26.04 -0.01 -3.04
C LYS A 120 -25.17 1.15 -3.55
N PRO A 121 -25.80 2.23 -4.06
CA PRO A 121 -25.09 3.31 -4.76
C PRO A 121 -24.11 4.10 -3.86
N ASP A 122 -24.27 4.03 -2.54
CA ASP A 122 -23.38 4.65 -1.56
C ASP A 122 -22.19 3.77 -1.14
N GLU A 123 -22.13 2.52 -1.61
CA GLU A 123 -21.08 1.57 -1.27
C GLU A 123 -20.15 1.33 -2.46
N ILE A 124 -18.84 1.34 -2.19
CA ILE A 124 -17.81 0.92 -3.14
C ILE A 124 -17.11 -0.30 -2.57
N PHE A 125 -17.17 -1.40 -3.30
CA PHE A 125 -16.42 -2.60 -2.96
C PHE A 125 -15.11 -2.62 -3.75
N THR A 126 -14.01 -2.96 -3.09
CA THR A 126 -12.72 -3.04 -3.76
C THR A 126 -11.90 -4.21 -3.26
N LYS A 127 -11.18 -4.85 -4.18
CA LYS A 127 -10.21 -5.90 -3.88
C LYS A 127 -8.98 -5.74 -4.75
N VAL A 128 -7.82 -6.10 -4.21
CA VAL A 128 -6.57 -6.22 -4.96
C VAL A 128 -6.45 -7.66 -5.44
N ILE A 129 -6.05 -7.84 -6.70
CA ILE A 129 -5.78 -9.13 -7.32
C ILE A 129 -4.34 -9.11 -7.80
N HIS A 130 -3.47 -9.93 -7.19
CA HIS A 130 -2.11 -10.05 -7.69
C HIS A 130 -2.09 -10.98 -8.91
N PHE A 131 -1.21 -10.67 -9.87
CA PHE A 131 -1.05 -11.51 -11.05
C PHE A 131 -0.64 -12.95 -10.73
N LYS A 132 0.09 -13.15 -9.62
CA LYS A 132 0.43 -14.50 -9.12
C LYS A 132 -0.81 -15.34 -8.75
N ASP A 133 -1.87 -14.69 -8.28
CA ASP A 133 -3.13 -15.35 -7.91
C ASP A 133 -3.91 -15.78 -9.16
N LEU A 134 -3.59 -15.17 -10.31
CA LEU A 134 -4.07 -15.56 -11.64
C LEU A 134 -3.16 -16.60 -12.33
N GLY A 135 -2.16 -17.14 -11.61
CA GLY A 135 -1.26 -18.18 -12.12
C GLY A 135 -0.01 -17.66 -12.85
N LEU A 136 0.21 -16.34 -12.90
CA LEU A 136 1.43 -15.79 -13.50
C LEU A 136 2.64 -16.05 -12.60
N LYS A 137 3.71 -16.57 -13.21
CA LYS A 137 4.94 -16.92 -12.52
C LYS A 137 6.07 -16.00 -12.97
N SER A 138 6.72 -15.35 -12.02
CA SER A 138 7.97 -14.64 -12.26
C SER A 138 9.07 -15.60 -12.70
N SER A 139 9.81 -15.26 -13.76
CA SER A 139 11.08 -15.91 -14.11
C SER A 139 12.28 -15.30 -13.39
N CYS A 140 12.19 -14.02 -12.99
CA CYS A 140 13.29 -13.26 -12.40
C CYS A 140 13.41 -13.39 -10.86
N LEU A 141 12.38 -13.88 -10.18
CA LEU A 141 12.45 -14.13 -8.73
C LEU A 141 13.03 -15.49 -8.36
N GLY A 142 13.66 -15.56 -7.19
CA GLY A 142 14.05 -16.81 -6.56
C GLY A 142 12.85 -17.59 -5.98
N PRO A 143 13.00 -18.89 -5.65
CA PRO A 143 11.89 -19.77 -5.22
C PRO A 143 11.10 -19.27 -4.00
N ILE A 144 11.76 -18.57 -3.08
CA ILE A 144 11.15 -18.03 -1.84
C ILE A 144 10.34 -16.78 -2.16
N MET A 145 10.93 -15.82 -2.87
CA MET A 145 10.30 -14.54 -3.17
C MET A 145 9.03 -14.67 -4.02
N LYS A 146 8.93 -15.74 -4.83
CA LYS A 146 7.71 -16.07 -5.59
C LYS A 146 6.51 -16.44 -4.71
N ARG A 147 6.74 -16.88 -3.47
CA ARG A 147 5.70 -17.47 -2.61
C ARG A 147 5.24 -16.56 -1.48
N ILE A 148 5.87 -15.39 -1.31
CA ILE A 148 5.54 -14.46 -0.22
C ILE A 148 4.71 -13.28 -0.70
N THR A 149 3.88 -12.73 0.18
CA THR A 149 3.17 -11.45 -0.03
C THR A 149 4.07 -10.24 0.20
N ASP A 150 3.62 -9.07 -0.22
CA ASP A 150 4.33 -7.79 0.00
C ASP A 150 4.57 -7.56 1.49
N ARG A 151 3.52 -7.77 2.30
CA ARG A 151 3.58 -7.69 3.76
C ARG A 151 4.55 -8.71 4.38
N GLN A 152 4.59 -9.93 3.86
CA GLN A 152 5.56 -10.95 4.30
C GLN A 152 6.99 -10.56 3.90
N SER A 153 7.18 -9.90 2.76
CA SER A 153 8.48 -9.38 2.33
C SER A 153 9.00 -8.30 3.28
N ILE A 154 8.14 -7.38 3.73
CA ILE A 154 8.50 -6.39 4.77
C ILE A 154 8.83 -7.10 6.08
N ASN A 155 7.99 -8.04 6.53
CA ASN A 155 8.25 -8.76 7.78
C ASN A 155 9.57 -9.55 7.74
N LEU A 156 9.91 -10.10 6.57
CA LEU A 156 11.17 -10.81 6.35
C LEU A 156 12.37 -9.86 6.37
N HIS A 157 12.25 -8.71 5.72
CA HIS A 157 13.25 -7.65 5.78
C HIS A 157 13.44 -7.17 7.23
N TRP A 158 12.35 -6.93 7.96
CA TRP A 158 12.34 -6.57 9.37
C TRP A 158 13.03 -7.62 10.25
N ALA A 159 12.71 -8.91 10.06
CA ALA A 159 13.37 -10.00 10.76
C ALA A 159 14.88 -10.02 10.49
N SER A 160 15.30 -9.88 9.22
CA SER A 160 16.72 -9.84 8.85
C SER A 160 17.48 -8.67 9.47
N TYR A 161 16.83 -7.51 9.58
CA TYR A 161 17.40 -6.31 10.19
C TYR A 161 17.62 -6.49 11.69
N ILE A 162 16.65 -7.09 12.40
CA ILE A 162 16.77 -7.39 13.83
C ILE A 162 17.84 -8.46 14.09
N THR A 163 17.99 -9.45 13.20
CA THR A 163 18.96 -10.53 13.38
C THR A 163 20.35 -10.24 12.80
N GLY A 164 20.65 -9.00 12.40
CA GLY A 164 21.99 -8.59 11.97
C GLY A 164 22.43 -9.16 10.61
N GLY A 165 21.51 -9.41 9.68
CA GLY A 165 21.82 -9.73 8.28
C GLY A 165 22.16 -11.20 7.97
N VAL A 166 22.21 -12.10 8.96
CA VAL A 166 22.39 -13.55 8.72
C VAL A 166 21.06 -14.27 8.87
N LEU A 167 20.29 -14.34 7.78
CA LEU A 167 19.18 -15.28 7.71
C LEU A 167 19.70 -16.63 7.19
N SER A 168 19.98 -17.55 8.11
CA SER A 168 19.89 -18.95 7.77
C SER A 168 18.43 -19.25 7.42
N LEU A 169 18.20 -19.98 6.32
CA LEU A 169 16.87 -20.36 5.80
C LEU A 169 15.93 -20.95 6.88
N ALA A 170 16.48 -21.49 7.97
CA ALA A 170 15.74 -22.02 9.11
C ALA A 170 15.04 -20.94 9.97
N ALA A 171 15.65 -19.77 10.19
CA ALA A 171 15.07 -18.70 11.00
C ALA A 171 13.86 -18.04 10.30
N VAL A 172 13.93 -17.92 8.98
CA VAL A 172 12.84 -17.46 8.12
C VAL A 172 11.65 -18.41 8.20
N GLY A 173 11.89 -19.71 8.12
CA GLY A 173 10.85 -20.74 8.21
C GLY A 173 10.09 -20.70 9.54
N PHE A 174 10.79 -20.46 10.66
CA PHE A 174 10.17 -20.37 11.97
C PHE A 174 9.33 -19.10 12.15
N ALA A 175 9.83 -17.93 11.69
CA ALA A 175 9.10 -16.68 11.74
C ALA A 175 7.84 -16.70 10.84
N MET A 176 7.93 -17.28 9.64
CA MET A 176 6.78 -17.44 8.74
C MET A 176 5.71 -18.37 9.34
N LYS A 177 6.10 -19.46 10.02
CA LYS A 177 5.15 -20.40 10.64
C LYS A 177 4.34 -19.79 11.78
N LYS A 178 4.89 -18.75 12.45
CA LYS A 178 4.20 -18.01 13.53
C LYS A 178 3.31 -16.87 13.02
N LEU A 179 3.51 -16.41 11.78
CA LEU A 179 2.75 -15.35 11.11
C LEU A 179 1.60 -15.87 10.22
N ILE A 180 1.50 -17.20 10.04
CA ILE A 180 0.45 -17.87 9.25
C ILE A 180 -0.72 -18.36 10.15
N LYS A 181 -0.70 -18.06 11.46
CA LYS A 181 -1.88 -18.17 12.32
C LYS A 181 -2.55 -16.82 12.51
#